data_AF-A0A6J0E240-F1
#
_entry.id   AF-A0A6J0E240-F1
#
_cell.length_a   1.000
_cell.length_b   1.000
_cell.length_c   1.000
_cell.angle_alpha   90.00
_cell.angle_beta   90.00
_cell.angle_gamma   90.00
#
_symmetry.space_group_name_H-M   'P 1'
#
loop_
_entity.id
_entity.type
_entity.pdbx_description
1 polymer ?
#
loop_
_entity_poly.entity_id
_entity_poly.type
_entity_poly.pdbx_seq_one_letter_code
_entity_poly.pdbx_strand_id
1 'polypeptide(L)'
;MAGSGRAAVATARSAGLGGSQGQQRSASRPGQRSKEKKKVNCKPKNQDEQEIPFRLREIMRSRQEMKKALSNKKRKKEAQVAFRKTLEKEAKGEEPDIIVPKFKQRKGESDVAYIQRMEQEAQHVLFLSKNQATRQPEVQAAPKKEKSERKKAFQKRRLEKAQKKKEARAVERLEQELLKDTVKFGDVVLQPPELTVQPRRSTSRDAPGKKPLMLKMLLGPGGVSLTPATSLARQRILGEERERAVQAYRALKKLQRQEVTPAQPPGSSSQRKLQTCL
;
A
#
# COMPACT_ATOMS: atom_id res chain seq x y z
N MET A 1 -13.14 99.01 -24.73
CA MET A 1 -13.59 97.86 -25.55
C MET A 1 -14.32 96.89 -24.62
N ALA A 2 -15.60 96.63 -24.94
CA ALA A 2 -16.58 95.63 -24.44
C ALA A 2 -16.23 94.81 -23.17
N GLY A 3 -17.10 94.62 -22.17
CA GLY A 3 -18.56 94.60 -22.16
C GLY A 3 -19.06 93.25 -21.61
N SER A 4 -19.59 93.27 -20.37
CA SER A 4 -20.70 92.47 -19.80
C SER A 4 -21.10 91.11 -20.38
N GLY A 5 -21.44 90.15 -19.49
CA GLY A 5 -22.58 89.26 -19.76
C GLY A 5 -22.64 87.95 -18.96
N ARG A 6 -23.72 87.79 -18.16
CA ARG A 6 -24.13 86.58 -17.42
C ARG A 6 -25.10 85.74 -18.27
N ALA A 7 -25.19 84.42 -18.03
CA ALA A 7 -26.41 83.56 -18.02
C ALA A 7 -25.93 82.10 -17.79
N ALA A 8 -26.37 81.29 -16.81
CA ALA A 8 -27.71 80.87 -16.35
C ALA A 8 -28.39 79.78 -17.22
N VAL A 9 -28.43 78.56 -16.64
CA VAL A 9 -29.54 77.58 -16.57
C VAL A 9 -30.09 76.97 -17.88
N ALA A 10 -30.06 75.63 -17.99
CA ALA A 10 -31.28 74.82 -18.14
C ALA A 10 -31.03 73.30 -18.03
N THR A 11 -31.94 72.70 -17.27
CA THR A 11 -32.17 71.29 -16.96
C THR A 11 -32.85 70.57 -18.13
N ALA A 12 -32.54 69.29 -18.34
CA ALA A 12 -33.52 68.34 -18.89
C ALA A 12 -33.28 66.93 -18.34
N ARG A 13 -34.29 66.45 -17.61
CA ARG A 13 -34.51 65.07 -17.18
C ARG A 13 -35.07 64.28 -18.36
N SER A 14 -34.69 63.02 -18.52
CA SER A 14 -35.62 62.00 -19.00
C SER A 14 -35.40 60.70 -18.23
N ALA A 15 -36.52 60.15 -17.77
CA ALA A 15 -36.66 58.99 -16.93
C ALA A 15 -36.95 57.74 -17.77
N GLY A 16 -36.74 56.56 -17.17
CA GLY A 16 -37.15 55.26 -17.70
C GLY A 16 -36.20 54.16 -17.24
N LEU A 17 -36.27 53.74 -15.97
CA LEU A 17 -37.06 52.60 -15.47
C LEU A 17 -36.56 51.23 -15.94
N GLY A 18 -36.15 50.41 -14.96
CA GLY A 18 -36.42 48.98 -14.99
C GLY A 18 -35.22 48.05 -14.73
N GLY A 19 -35.30 47.30 -13.62
CA GLY A 19 -34.91 45.89 -13.66
C GLY A 19 -33.65 45.47 -12.91
N SER A 20 -33.86 45.14 -11.64
CA SER A 20 -33.04 44.26 -10.80
C SER A 20 -32.56 42.97 -11.48
N GLN A 21 -31.35 42.53 -11.16
CA GLN A 21 -31.04 41.29 -10.42
C GLN A 21 -29.59 40.86 -10.66
N GLY A 22 -28.88 40.57 -9.56
CA GLY A 22 -27.55 39.99 -9.61
C GLY A 22 -27.58 38.55 -10.11
N GLN A 23 -26.61 38.18 -10.94
CA GLN A 23 -26.21 36.79 -11.13
C GLN A 23 -24.69 36.69 -11.21
N GLN A 24 -24.17 36.05 -10.17
CA GLN A 24 -22.98 35.21 -10.09
C GLN A 24 -22.10 35.14 -11.35
N ARG A 25 -20.84 35.58 -11.19
CA ARG A 25 -19.73 35.19 -12.07
C ARG A 25 -19.51 33.68 -11.93
N SER A 26 -20.18 32.89 -12.75
CA SER A 26 -19.79 31.51 -13.02
C SER A 26 -18.56 31.56 -13.94
N ALA A 27 -17.45 31.01 -13.47
CA ALA A 27 -16.28 30.81 -14.30
C ALA A 27 -16.68 29.92 -15.48
N SER A 28 -16.63 30.47 -16.69
CA SER A 28 -16.89 29.75 -17.93
C SER A 28 -15.89 28.59 -18.05
N ARG A 29 -16.42 27.37 -18.10
CA ARG A 29 -15.64 26.16 -18.41
C ARG A 29 -14.94 26.37 -19.77
N PRO A 30 -13.65 26.03 -19.92
CA PRO A 30 -13.00 26.08 -21.21
C PRO A 30 -13.49 24.89 -22.03
N GLY A 31 -14.57 25.07 -22.79
CA GLY A 31 -15.18 23.92 -23.45
C GLY A 31 -16.30 24.20 -24.45
N GLN A 32 -16.56 25.44 -24.85
CA GLN A 32 -17.47 25.72 -25.95
C GLN A 32 -16.76 26.53 -27.02
N ARG A 33 -16.03 25.83 -27.90
CA ARG A 33 -15.75 26.36 -29.24
C ARG A 33 -17.07 26.36 -29.98
N SER A 34 -17.63 27.54 -30.23
CA SER A 34 -18.70 27.72 -31.20
C SER A 34 -18.27 27.00 -32.49
N LYS A 35 -19.12 26.09 -32.98
CA LYS A 35 -18.89 25.44 -34.28
C LYS A 35 -19.25 26.44 -35.37
N GLU A 36 -18.48 27.50 -35.47
CA GLU A 36 -18.48 28.36 -36.65
C GLU A 36 -17.96 27.50 -37.81
N LYS A 37 -18.76 27.38 -38.89
CA LYS A 37 -18.41 26.55 -40.04
C LYS A 37 -17.06 27.04 -40.59
N LYS A 38 -16.00 26.25 -40.40
CA LYS A 38 -14.68 26.55 -40.96
C LYS A 38 -14.83 26.60 -42.47
N LYS A 39 -14.78 27.81 -43.04
CA LYS A 39 -14.64 28.02 -44.47
C LYS A 39 -13.30 27.38 -44.86
N VAL A 40 -13.37 26.24 -45.54
CA VAL A 40 -12.19 25.51 -45.99
C VAL A 40 -11.56 26.30 -47.13
N ASN A 41 -10.22 26.43 -47.12
CA ASN A 41 -9.44 27.20 -48.10
C ASN A 41 -9.56 28.74 -48.02
N CYS A 42 -9.58 29.32 -46.81
CA CYS A 42 -9.27 30.75 -46.63
C CYS A 42 -7.78 30.94 -46.33
N LYS A 43 -7.18 32.02 -46.88
CA LYS A 43 -5.85 32.49 -46.50
C LYS A 43 -5.76 32.63 -44.97
N PRO A 44 -4.71 32.10 -44.30
CA PRO A 44 -4.49 32.32 -42.88
C PRO A 44 -4.53 33.81 -42.54
N LYS A 45 -5.28 34.20 -41.50
CA LYS A 45 -5.42 35.61 -41.10
C LYS A 45 -4.11 36.22 -40.63
N ASN A 46 -3.24 35.40 -40.03
CA ASN A 46 -1.93 35.79 -39.53
C ASN A 46 -0.89 34.80 -40.08
N GLN A 47 0.15 35.30 -40.74
CA GLN A 47 1.24 34.46 -41.28
C GLN A 47 2.12 33.88 -40.17
N ASP A 48 2.21 34.58 -39.02
CA ASP A 48 3.10 34.24 -37.92
C ASP A 48 2.43 33.47 -36.77
N GLU A 49 1.10 33.35 -36.74
CA GLU A 49 0.37 32.64 -35.68
C GLU A 49 0.16 31.15 -36.01
N GLN A 50 1.19 30.49 -36.52
CA GLN A 50 1.17 29.03 -36.53
C GLN A 50 1.26 28.53 -35.09
N GLU A 51 0.14 28.07 -34.54
CA GLU A 51 0.11 27.47 -33.21
C GLU A 51 1.16 26.35 -33.13
N ILE A 52 2.10 26.50 -32.18
CA ILE A 52 3.09 25.47 -31.90
C ILE A 52 2.34 24.15 -31.63
N PRO A 53 2.68 23.05 -32.35
CA PRO A 53 2.04 21.76 -32.19
C PRO A 53 1.96 21.35 -30.72
N PHE A 54 0.84 20.77 -30.31
CA PHE A 54 0.56 20.43 -28.91
C PHE A 54 1.72 19.67 -28.24
N ARG A 55 2.29 18.69 -28.95
CA ARG A 55 3.39 17.89 -28.42
C ARG A 55 4.66 18.71 -28.18
N LEU A 56 4.97 19.65 -29.06
CA LEU A 56 6.12 20.55 -28.90
C LEU A 56 5.89 21.57 -27.79
N ARG A 57 4.66 22.08 -27.65
CA ARG A 57 4.24 22.94 -26.53
C ARG A 57 4.44 22.25 -25.18
N GLU A 58 4.06 20.98 -25.10
CA GLU A 58 4.24 20.15 -23.90
C GLU A 58 5.73 19.90 -23.58
N ILE A 59 6.54 19.57 -24.60
CA ILE A 59 7.99 19.39 -24.45
C ILE A 59 8.67 20.67 -23.98
N MET A 60 8.31 21.83 -24.54
CA MET A 60 8.85 23.13 -24.13
C MET A 60 8.45 23.45 -22.68
N ARG A 61 7.19 23.21 -22.28
CA ARG A 61 6.73 23.37 -20.90
C ARG A 61 7.52 22.47 -19.94
N SER A 62 7.68 21.19 -20.26
CA SER A 62 8.47 20.25 -19.46
C SER A 62 9.93 20.70 -19.31
N ARG A 63 10.57 21.15 -20.40
CA ARG A 63 11.92 21.72 -20.34
C ARG A 63 12.00 22.98 -19.48
N GLN A 64 10.99 23.84 -19.52
CA GLN A 64 10.92 25.02 -18.65
C GLN A 64 10.71 24.64 -17.18
N GLU A 65 9.89 23.64 -16.89
CA GLU A 65 9.70 23.12 -15.52
C GLU A 65 10.97 22.48 -14.97
N MET A 66 11.75 21.77 -15.80
CA MET A 66 13.06 21.25 -15.43
C MET A 66 14.10 22.37 -15.23
N LYS A 67 14.04 23.45 -16.02
CA LYS A 67 14.89 24.65 -15.83
C LYS A 67 14.52 25.43 -14.58
N LYS A 68 13.22 25.49 -14.24
CA LYS A 68 12.71 26.00 -12.96
C LYS A 68 12.93 24.95 -11.88
N ALA A 69 14.20 24.63 -11.60
CA ALA A 69 14.58 23.85 -10.44
C ALA A 69 14.28 24.67 -9.18
N LEU A 70 13.00 24.78 -8.80
CA LEU A 70 12.65 25.01 -7.41
C LEU A 70 13.38 23.90 -6.66
N SER A 71 14.41 24.29 -5.90
CA SER A 71 15.26 23.32 -5.23
C SER A 71 14.36 22.28 -4.56
N ASN A 72 14.67 21.00 -4.70
CA ASN A 72 13.87 19.93 -4.07
C ASN A 72 13.63 20.22 -2.58
N LYS A 73 14.51 21.02 -1.95
CA LYS A 73 14.38 21.59 -0.62
C LYS A 73 13.17 22.53 -0.45
N LYS A 74 12.89 23.46 -1.38
CA LYS A 74 11.72 24.35 -1.34
C LYS A 74 10.41 23.58 -1.53
N ARG A 75 10.35 22.66 -2.49
CA ARG A 75 9.17 21.80 -2.72
C ARG A 75 8.88 20.88 -1.52
N LYS A 76 9.91 20.31 -0.89
CA LYS A 76 9.76 19.53 0.35
C LYS A 76 9.29 20.38 1.52
N LYS A 77 9.78 21.62 1.66
CA LYS A 77 9.33 22.55 2.71
C LYS A 77 7.87 22.94 2.53
N GLU A 78 7.44 23.27 1.32
CA GLU A 78 6.04 23.61 1.02
C GLU A 78 5.11 22.42 1.25
N ALA A 79 5.50 21.21 0.83
CA ALA A 79 4.75 20.00 1.11
C ALA A 79 4.67 19.69 2.61
N GLN A 80 5.75 19.90 3.36
CA GLN A 80 5.77 19.72 4.82
C GLN A 80 4.90 20.75 5.52
N VAL A 81 4.89 22.01 5.06
CA VAL A 81 4.03 23.07 5.60
C VAL A 81 2.56 22.80 5.28
N ALA A 82 2.24 22.37 4.06
CA ALA A 82 0.89 21.96 3.69
C ALA A 82 0.42 20.78 4.56
N PHE A 83 1.27 19.76 4.74
CA PHE A 83 0.99 18.61 5.59
C PHE A 83 0.81 18.99 7.06
N ARG A 84 1.63 19.91 7.59
CA ARG A 84 1.44 20.44 8.96
C ARG A 84 0.13 21.19 9.09
N LYS A 85 -0.22 22.04 8.12
CA LYS A 85 -1.50 22.76 8.11
C LYS A 85 -2.71 21.84 8.02
N THR A 86 -2.64 20.73 7.28
CA THR A 86 -3.73 19.73 7.25
C THR A 86 -3.82 18.98 8.57
N LEU A 87 -2.67 18.55 9.12
CA LEU A 87 -2.63 17.89 10.43
C LEU A 87 -3.11 18.79 11.56
N GLU A 88 -2.80 20.08 11.52
CA GLU A 88 -3.28 21.06 12.50
C GLU A 88 -4.78 21.32 12.36
N LYS A 89 -5.33 21.28 11.15
CA LYS A 89 -6.78 21.36 10.92
C LYS A 89 -7.50 20.11 11.42
N GLU A 90 -6.93 18.93 11.17
CA GLU A 90 -7.45 17.65 11.66
C GLU A 90 -7.33 17.55 13.20
N ALA A 91 -6.22 18.01 13.77
CA ALA A 91 -5.97 17.97 15.22
C ALA A 91 -6.79 19.01 16.00
N LYS A 92 -7.16 20.13 15.37
CA LYS A 92 -8.08 21.11 15.97
C LYS A 92 -9.54 20.67 15.93
N GLY A 93 -9.85 19.53 15.31
CA GLY A 93 -11.22 19.07 15.10
C GLY A 93 -11.97 19.93 14.09
N GLU A 94 -13.02 19.37 13.50
CA GLU A 94 -13.83 20.05 12.47
C GLU A 94 -14.67 21.21 13.03
N GLU A 95 -14.84 21.25 14.36
CA GLU A 95 -15.64 22.26 15.05
C GLU A 95 -14.73 23.30 15.73
N PRO A 96 -14.78 24.58 15.34
CA PRO A 96 -14.07 25.63 16.07
C PRO A 96 -14.56 25.68 17.53
N ASP A 97 -13.65 25.92 18.48
CA ASP A 97 -14.02 26.16 19.87
C ASP A 97 -15.04 27.31 19.98
N ILE A 98 -16.07 27.13 20.81
CA ILE A 98 -17.09 28.16 21.03
C ILE A 98 -16.39 29.39 21.61
N ILE A 99 -16.44 30.48 20.86
CA ILE A 99 -15.85 31.75 21.30
C ILE A 99 -16.70 32.26 22.46
N VAL A 100 -16.09 32.31 23.65
CA VAL A 100 -16.74 32.86 24.85
C VAL A 100 -16.75 34.39 24.74
N PRO A 101 -17.91 35.04 24.65
CA PRO A 101 -18.00 36.49 24.57
C PRO A 101 -17.50 37.14 25.86
N LYS A 102 -16.76 38.25 25.73
CA LYS A 102 -16.34 39.05 26.88
C LYS A 102 -17.39 40.14 27.11
N PHE A 103 -18.16 39.99 28.17
CA PHE A 103 -19.26 40.90 28.45
C PHE A 103 -18.80 42.16 29.17
N LYS A 104 -18.97 43.29 28.48
CA LYS A 104 -18.81 44.65 29.01
C LYS A 104 -19.93 45.51 28.47
N GLN A 105 -20.47 46.40 29.31
CA GLN A 105 -21.48 47.38 28.91
C GLN A 105 -20.88 48.32 27.86
N ARG A 106 -21.61 48.56 26.77
CA ARG A 106 -21.16 49.46 25.71
C ARG A 106 -21.42 50.91 26.12
N LYS A 107 -20.65 51.83 25.54
CA LYS A 107 -20.88 53.27 25.75
C LYS A 107 -22.28 53.63 25.20
N GLY A 108 -23.16 54.12 26.08
CA GLY A 108 -24.54 54.51 25.73
C GLY A 108 -25.58 53.37 25.75
N GLU A 109 -25.21 52.18 26.22
CA GLU A 109 -26.16 51.08 26.43
C GLU A 109 -26.82 51.22 27.81
N SER A 110 -28.15 51.14 27.89
CA SER A 110 -28.86 51.08 29.17
C SER A 110 -28.67 49.72 29.83
N ASP A 111 -28.79 49.66 31.16
CA ASP A 111 -28.58 48.43 31.93
C ASP A 111 -29.49 47.29 31.46
N VAL A 112 -30.73 47.61 31.13
CA VAL A 112 -31.71 46.63 30.62
C VAL A 112 -31.29 46.07 29.26
N ALA A 113 -30.81 46.92 28.35
CA ALA A 113 -30.32 46.48 27.04
C ALA A 113 -29.07 45.60 27.16
N TYR A 114 -28.19 45.94 28.11
CA TYR A 114 -27.02 45.12 28.44
C TYR A 114 -27.40 43.73 28.93
N ILE A 115 -28.36 43.63 29.87
CA ILE A 115 -28.84 42.35 30.41
C ILE A 115 -29.51 41.50 29.32
N GLN A 116 -30.31 42.11 28.45
CA GLN A 116 -30.92 41.38 27.33
C GLN A 116 -29.86 40.84 26.35
N ARG A 117 -28.81 41.62 26.06
CA ARG A 117 -27.71 41.16 25.21
C ARG A 117 -26.90 40.04 25.85
N MET A 118 -26.63 40.14 27.15
CA MET A 118 -26.03 39.06 27.95
C MET A 118 -26.82 37.77 27.81
N GLU A 119 -28.14 37.84 27.98
CA GLU A 119 -29.02 36.68 27.97
C GLU A 119 -29.08 36.02 26.60
N GLN A 120 -29.20 36.80 25.51
CA GLN A 120 -29.19 36.28 24.14
C GLN A 120 -27.88 35.59 23.78
N GLU A 121 -26.73 36.19 24.14
CA GLU A 121 -25.44 35.57 23.85
C GLU A 121 -25.18 34.34 24.72
N ALA A 122 -25.63 34.33 25.98
CA ALA A 122 -25.58 33.15 26.83
C ALA A 122 -26.45 32.00 26.27
N GLN A 123 -27.67 32.30 25.82
CA GLN A 123 -28.53 31.33 25.14
C GLN A 123 -27.88 30.78 23.86
N HIS A 124 -27.23 31.65 23.09
CA HIS A 124 -26.53 31.26 21.86
C HIS A 124 -25.32 30.34 22.14
N VAL A 125 -24.49 30.68 23.13
CA VAL A 125 -23.36 29.82 23.56
C VAL A 125 -23.86 28.49 24.09
N LEU A 126 -24.94 28.48 24.88
CA LEU A 126 -25.57 27.26 25.37
C LEU A 126 -26.11 26.40 24.23
N PHE A 127 -26.73 27.01 23.22
CA PHE A 127 -27.19 26.32 22.02
C PHE A 127 -26.03 25.68 21.26
N LEU A 128 -24.94 26.42 21.00
CA LEU A 128 -23.75 25.87 20.36
C LEU A 128 -23.16 24.71 21.18
N SER A 129 -23.09 24.87 22.50
CA SER A 129 -22.54 23.84 23.40
C SER A 129 -23.37 22.56 23.41
N LYS A 130 -24.71 22.65 23.33
CA LYS A 130 -25.59 21.47 23.25
C LYS A 130 -25.45 20.69 21.95
N ASN A 131 -25.09 21.38 20.86
CA ASN A 131 -24.91 20.78 19.54
C ASN A 131 -23.48 20.26 19.30
N GLN A 132 -22.53 20.57 20.18
CA GLN A 132 -21.19 20.01 20.09
C GLN A 132 -21.15 18.59 20.64
N ALA A 133 -20.47 17.69 19.91
CA ALA A 133 -20.18 16.35 20.41
C ALA A 133 -19.38 16.46 21.72
N THR A 134 -19.75 15.67 22.74
CA THR A 134 -19.11 15.68 24.06
C THR A 134 -17.61 15.44 23.92
N ARG A 135 -16.83 16.52 24.01
CA ARG A 135 -15.37 16.42 23.98
C ARG A 135 -14.92 15.82 25.30
N GLN A 136 -14.20 14.71 25.19
CA GLN A 136 -13.47 14.08 26.29
C GLN A 136 -11.99 14.50 26.18
N PRO A 137 -11.62 15.72 26.62
CA PRO A 137 -10.23 16.18 26.53
C PRO A 137 -9.28 15.32 27.38
N GLU A 138 -9.78 14.68 28.44
CA GLU A 138 -8.99 13.85 29.35
C GLU A 138 -8.72 12.43 28.81
N VAL A 139 -9.58 11.93 27.91
CA VAL A 139 -9.40 10.61 27.25
C VAL A 139 -8.40 10.70 26.08
N GLN A 140 -8.02 11.90 25.66
CA GLN A 140 -6.90 12.11 24.73
C GLN A 140 -5.55 11.93 25.44
N ALA A 141 -5.33 10.77 26.05
CA ALA A 141 -3.99 10.23 26.14
C ALA A 141 -3.42 10.23 24.72
N ALA A 142 -2.44 11.12 24.48
CA ALA A 142 -1.90 11.49 23.18
C ALA A 142 -2.09 10.38 22.13
N PRO A 143 -2.77 10.63 21.00
CA PRO A 143 -3.02 9.61 20.00
C PRO A 143 -1.68 8.99 19.64
N LYS A 144 -1.45 7.77 20.13
CA LYS A 144 -0.20 7.05 19.92
C LYS A 144 -0.13 6.87 18.42
N LYS A 145 0.67 7.68 17.74
CA LYS A 145 0.79 7.73 16.28
C LYS A 145 0.71 6.32 15.75
N GLU A 146 -0.47 5.94 15.27
CA GLU A 146 -0.71 4.57 14.90
C GLU A 146 0.15 4.34 13.69
N LYS A 147 1.19 3.52 13.86
CA LYS A 147 2.04 3.13 12.75
C LYS A 147 1.10 2.55 11.68
N SER A 148 1.32 2.92 10.41
CA SER A 148 0.54 2.35 9.31
C SER A 148 0.49 0.83 9.42
N GLU A 149 -0.62 0.22 9.00
CA GLU A 149 -0.84 -1.23 9.11
C GLU A 149 0.35 -2.03 8.55
N ARG A 150 0.92 -1.56 7.44
CA ARG A 150 2.14 -2.10 6.83
C ARG A 150 3.34 -2.14 7.78
N LYS A 151 3.54 -1.10 8.59
CA LYS A 151 4.63 -1.02 9.57
C LYS A 151 4.34 -1.89 10.80
N LYS A 152 3.09 -2.02 11.23
CA LYS A 152 2.67 -2.97 12.28
C LYS A 152 2.92 -4.42 11.81
N ALA A 153 2.51 -4.78 10.59
CA ALA A 153 2.72 -6.09 9.99
C ALA A 153 4.21 -6.42 9.82
N PHE A 154 5.03 -5.45 9.38
CA PHE A 154 6.48 -5.64 9.26
C PHE A 154 7.14 -5.93 10.63
N GLN A 155 6.72 -5.23 11.68
CA GLN A 155 7.23 -5.48 13.04
C GLN A 155 6.81 -6.87 13.56
N LYS A 156 5.54 -7.25 13.37
CA LYS A 156 5.04 -8.59 13.72
C LYS A 156 5.82 -9.70 12.99
N ARG A 157 5.97 -9.58 11.67
CA ARG A 157 6.73 -10.56 10.86
C ARG A 157 8.18 -10.72 11.32
N ARG A 158 8.83 -9.63 11.76
CA ARG A 158 10.20 -9.68 12.29
C ARG A 158 10.26 -10.43 13.62
N LEU A 159 9.30 -10.22 14.50
CA LEU A 159 9.20 -10.93 15.78
C LEU A 159 8.89 -12.41 15.58
N GLU A 160 7.93 -12.75 14.72
CA GLU A 160 7.59 -14.13 14.38
C GLU A 160 8.79 -14.88 13.80
N LYS A 161 9.59 -14.24 12.92
CA LYS A 161 10.81 -14.86 12.38
C LYS A 161 11.85 -15.14 13.48
N ALA A 162 11.95 -14.28 14.49
CA ALA A 162 12.84 -14.49 15.62
C ALA A 162 12.36 -15.63 16.51
N GLN A 163 11.05 -15.73 16.78
CA GLN A 163 10.45 -16.82 17.55
C GLN A 163 10.65 -18.17 16.85
N LYS A 164 10.31 -18.26 15.55
CA LYS A 164 10.54 -19.48 14.75
C LYS A 164 12.00 -19.92 14.75
N LYS A 165 12.95 -18.98 14.71
CA LYS A 165 14.39 -19.30 14.79
C LYS A 165 14.80 -19.82 16.17
N LYS A 166 14.18 -19.32 17.24
CA LYS A 166 14.41 -19.83 18.60
C LYS A 166 13.83 -21.23 18.76
N GLU A 167 12.61 -21.46 18.30
CA GLU A 167 11.95 -22.77 18.31
C GLU A 167 12.75 -23.80 17.51
N ALA A 168 13.18 -23.47 16.29
CA ALA A 168 14.01 -24.36 15.48
C ALA A 168 15.33 -24.72 16.16
N ARG A 169 15.98 -23.75 16.83
CA ARG A 169 17.20 -24.01 17.61
C ARG A 169 16.94 -24.86 18.85
N ALA A 170 15.79 -24.69 19.50
CA ALA A 170 15.41 -25.51 20.64
C ALA A 170 15.15 -26.96 20.19
N VAL A 171 14.47 -27.15 19.07
CA VAL A 171 14.27 -28.48 18.46
C VAL A 171 15.62 -29.10 18.08
N GLU A 172 16.51 -28.36 17.43
CA GLU A 172 17.86 -28.84 17.08
C GLU A 172 18.67 -29.25 18.33
N ARG A 173 18.56 -28.49 19.43
CA ARG A 173 19.21 -28.85 20.70
C ARG A 173 18.66 -30.15 21.27
N LEU A 174 17.34 -30.34 21.24
CA LEU A 174 16.70 -31.58 21.67
C LEU A 174 17.10 -32.75 20.78
N GLU A 175 17.11 -32.58 19.46
CA GLU A 175 17.58 -33.60 18.51
C GLU A 175 19.03 -34.01 18.79
N GLN A 176 19.89 -33.03 19.08
CA GLN A 176 21.28 -33.30 19.48
C GLN A 176 21.39 -34.06 20.79
N GLU A 177 20.48 -33.86 21.74
CA GLU A 177 20.44 -34.61 23.00
C GLU A 177 19.95 -36.05 22.77
N LEU A 178 18.93 -36.23 21.92
CA LEU A 178 18.42 -37.56 21.56
C LEU A 178 19.42 -38.40 20.76
N LEU A 179 20.24 -37.77 19.91
CA LEU A 179 21.24 -38.45 19.07
C LEU A 179 22.53 -38.82 19.84
N LYS A 180 22.71 -38.28 21.05
CA LYS A 180 23.88 -38.58 21.89
C LYS A 180 23.65 -39.86 22.69
N ASP A 181 24.18 -40.96 22.18
CA ASP A 181 24.24 -42.22 22.92
C ASP A 181 25.28 -42.12 24.04
N THR A 182 24.79 -42.12 25.28
CA THR A 182 25.66 -42.09 26.46
C THR A 182 26.06 -43.51 26.83
N VAL A 183 27.17 -43.97 26.28
CA VAL A 183 27.74 -45.30 26.58
C VAL A 183 28.40 -45.28 27.96
N LYS A 184 28.13 -46.28 28.80
CA LYS A 184 28.74 -46.41 30.14
C LYS A 184 30.16 -46.98 30.02
N PHE A 185 31.06 -46.54 30.89
CA PHE A 185 32.43 -47.04 30.92
C PHE A 185 32.41 -48.54 31.25
N GLY A 186 32.87 -49.37 30.29
CA GLY A 186 32.82 -50.84 30.35
C GLY A 186 32.17 -51.49 29.13
N ASP A 187 31.31 -50.77 28.41
CA ASP A 187 30.74 -51.21 27.14
C ASP A 187 31.79 -50.96 26.02
N VAL A 188 32.72 -51.90 25.85
CA VAL A 188 33.69 -51.87 24.75
C VAL A 188 32.96 -52.28 23.47
N VAL A 189 32.55 -51.29 22.68
CA VAL A 189 32.15 -51.52 21.29
C VAL A 189 33.40 -52.00 20.56
N LEU A 190 33.49 -53.31 20.29
CA LEU A 190 34.47 -53.87 19.38
C LEU A 190 34.42 -53.08 18.08
N GLN A 191 35.51 -52.36 17.78
CA GLN A 191 35.69 -51.65 16.52
C GLN A 191 35.31 -52.63 15.40
N PRO A 192 34.38 -52.25 14.49
CA PRO A 192 34.06 -53.10 13.36
C PRO A 192 35.36 -53.51 12.66
N PRO A 193 35.58 -54.81 12.38
CA PRO A 193 36.83 -55.25 11.81
C PRO A 193 37.09 -54.51 10.49
N GLU A 194 38.27 -53.90 10.39
CA GLU A 194 38.67 -53.22 9.17
C GLU A 194 38.94 -54.25 8.07
N LEU A 195 38.13 -54.23 7.01
CA LEU A 195 38.36 -55.04 5.82
C LEU A 195 39.53 -54.44 5.03
N THR A 196 40.75 -54.76 5.44
CA THR A 196 42.00 -54.34 4.77
C THR A 196 42.34 -55.17 3.52
N VAL A 197 41.51 -56.16 3.18
CA VAL A 197 41.73 -57.08 2.06
C VAL A 197 41.16 -56.51 0.76
N GLN A 198 42.02 -56.41 -0.27
CA GLN A 198 41.58 -56.05 -1.61
C GLN A 198 40.68 -57.14 -2.22
N PRO A 199 39.49 -56.81 -2.75
CA PRO A 199 38.66 -57.79 -3.43
C PRO A 199 39.39 -58.30 -4.68
N ARG A 200 39.46 -59.62 -4.84
CA ARG A 200 40.28 -60.35 -5.86
C ARG A 200 40.03 -59.95 -7.33
N ARG A 201 39.00 -59.13 -7.61
CA ARG A 201 38.58 -58.68 -8.94
C ARG A 201 38.70 -57.16 -9.16
N SER A 202 39.28 -56.38 -8.24
CA SER A 202 39.51 -54.94 -8.48
C SER A 202 40.75 -54.71 -9.32
N THR A 203 40.60 -54.60 -10.64
CA THR A 203 41.63 -54.03 -11.50
C THR A 203 41.47 -52.51 -11.57
N SER A 204 42.57 -51.79 -11.36
CA SER A 204 42.77 -50.32 -11.45
C SER A 204 42.51 -49.47 -10.19
N ARG A 205 43.45 -48.54 -9.95
CA ARG A 205 43.44 -47.46 -8.94
C ARG A 205 42.52 -46.29 -9.31
N ASP A 206 41.60 -46.49 -10.25
CA ASP A 206 40.62 -45.47 -10.60
C ASP A 206 39.35 -45.68 -9.79
N ALA A 207 39.17 -44.82 -8.78
CA ALA A 207 37.95 -44.76 -8.00
C ALA A 207 36.71 -44.90 -8.92
N PRO A 208 35.83 -45.89 -8.69
CA PRO A 208 34.60 -46.02 -9.47
C PRO A 208 33.82 -44.71 -9.33
N GLY A 209 33.59 -44.01 -10.45
CA GLY A 209 32.91 -42.70 -10.47
C GLY A 209 33.69 -41.52 -11.07
N LYS A 210 34.93 -41.72 -11.57
CA LYS A 210 35.67 -40.66 -12.29
C LYS A 210 35.10 -40.28 -13.66
N LYS A 211 34.25 -41.12 -14.25
CA LYS A 211 33.50 -40.77 -15.47
C LYS A 211 32.30 -39.89 -15.06
N PRO A 212 32.18 -38.65 -15.56
CA PRO A 212 30.98 -37.86 -15.31
C PRO A 212 29.78 -38.63 -15.88
N LEU A 213 28.80 -38.94 -15.04
CA LEU A 213 27.56 -39.58 -15.48
C LEU A 213 26.94 -38.75 -16.61
N MET A 214 26.44 -39.40 -17.66
CA MET A 214 25.81 -38.71 -18.81
C MET A 214 24.72 -37.72 -18.35
N LEU A 215 23.99 -38.07 -17.28
CA LEU A 215 22.99 -37.20 -16.66
C LEU A 215 23.59 -35.93 -16.04
N LYS A 216 24.80 -36.00 -15.45
CA LYS A 216 25.53 -34.82 -14.96
C LYS A 216 25.96 -33.89 -16.12
N MET A 217 26.14 -34.40 -17.33
CA MET A 217 26.41 -33.57 -18.51
C MET A 217 25.16 -32.84 -19.00
N LEU A 218 23.97 -33.44 -18.85
CA LEU A 218 22.69 -32.88 -19.28
C LEU A 218 22.06 -31.93 -18.24
N LEU A 219 22.20 -32.24 -16.95
CA LEU A 219 21.58 -31.50 -15.84
C LEU A 219 22.59 -30.66 -15.03
N GLY A 220 23.89 -30.81 -15.31
CA GLY A 220 24.93 -30.03 -14.65
C GLY A 220 24.91 -28.56 -15.10
N PRO A 221 25.39 -27.63 -14.26
CA PRO A 221 25.32 -26.19 -14.52
C PRO A 221 26.12 -25.70 -15.75
N GLY A 222 26.88 -26.58 -16.40
CA GLY A 222 27.63 -26.30 -17.64
C GLY A 222 27.09 -27.02 -18.89
N GLY A 223 26.03 -27.83 -18.76
CA GLY A 223 25.31 -28.38 -19.89
C GLY A 223 24.35 -27.31 -20.42
N VAL A 224 24.45 -26.96 -21.70
CA VAL A 224 23.51 -26.06 -22.40
C VAL A 224 22.07 -26.37 -21.97
N SER A 225 21.51 -25.52 -21.12
CA SER A 225 20.11 -25.58 -20.76
C SER A 225 19.34 -25.26 -22.04
N LEU A 226 18.88 -26.30 -22.74
CA LEU A 226 18.04 -26.20 -23.94
C LEU A 226 16.67 -25.57 -23.64
N THR A 227 16.40 -25.22 -22.38
CA THR A 227 15.19 -24.48 -22.01
C THR A 227 15.49 -22.97 -22.09
N PRO A 228 14.80 -22.23 -22.99
CA PRO A 228 14.92 -20.78 -22.98
C PRO A 228 14.52 -20.28 -21.60
N ALA A 229 15.28 -19.31 -21.06
CA ALA A 229 15.02 -18.71 -19.76
C ALA A 229 13.56 -18.22 -19.72
N THR A 230 12.70 -18.99 -19.06
CA THR A 230 11.27 -18.66 -18.96
C THR A 230 11.12 -17.49 -18.01
N SER A 231 10.27 -16.51 -18.35
CA SER A 231 10.03 -15.37 -17.48
C SER A 231 9.53 -15.83 -16.11
N LEU A 232 9.89 -15.11 -15.02
CA LEU A 232 9.41 -15.44 -13.67
C LEU A 232 7.87 -15.55 -13.59
N ALA A 233 7.14 -14.80 -14.41
CA ALA A 233 5.69 -14.93 -14.52
C ALA A 233 5.27 -16.29 -15.08
N ARG A 234 5.93 -16.76 -16.14
CA ARG A 234 5.67 -18.08 -16.73
C ARG A 234 6.04 -19.22 -15.80
N GLN A 235 7.11 -19.08 -15.02
CA GLN A 235 7.50 -20.06 -14.01
C GLN A 235 6.44 -20.19 -12.90
N ARG A 236 5.80 -19.08 -12.48
CA ARG A 236 4.70 -19.11 -11.51
C ARG A 236 3.49 -19.86 -12.05
N ILE A 237 3.09 -19.56 -13.29
CA ILE A 237 1.96 -20.23 -13.96
C ILE A 237 2.19 -21.74 -14.04
N LEU A 238 3.36 -22.16 -14.52
CA LEU A 238 3.71 -23.58 -14.62
C LEU A 238 3.80 -24.27 -13.25
N GLY A 239 4.24 -23.56 -12.22
CA GLY A 239 4.25 -24.05 -10.84
C GLY A 239 2.85 -24.30 -10.30
N GLU A 240 1.94 -23.33 -10.47
CA GLU A 240 0.53 -23.43 -10.06
C GLU A 240 -0.20 -24.54 -10.80
N GLU A 241 0.04 -24.71 -12.11
CA GLU A 241 -0.52 -25.80 -12.90
C GLU A 241 -0.03 -27.17 -12.41
N ARG A 242 1.27 -27.30 -12.11
CA ARG A 242 1.85 -28.51 -11.55
C ARG A 242 1.23 -28.86 -10.20
N GLU A 243 1.08 -27.87 -9.32
CA GLU A 243 0.46 -28.07 -8.01
C GLU A 243 -1.00 -28.52 -8.13
N ARG A 244 -1.79 -27.91 -9.03
CA ARG A 244 -3.16 -28.34 -9.31
C ARG A 244 -3.23 -29.78 -9.81
N ALA A 245 -2.37 -30.16 -10.76
CA ALA A 245 -2.32 -31.52 -11.29
C ALA A 245 -1.96 -32.55 -10.21
N VAL A 246 -0.98 -32.24 -9.36
CA VAL A 246 -0.57 -33.12 -8.26
C VAL A 246 -1.66 -33.27 -7.21
N GLN A 247 -2.35 -32.17 -6.85
CA GLN A 247 -3.46 -32.22 -5.91
C GLN A 247 -4.63 -33.04 -6.45
N ALA A 248 -5.01 -32.84 -7.72
CA ALA A 248 -6.05 -33.63 -8.38
C ALA A 248 -5.69 -35.12 -8.41
N TYR A 249 -4.46 -35.46 -8.79
CA TYR A 249 -3.97 -36.84 -8.78
C TYR A 249 -4.02 -37.47 -7.38
N ARG A 250 -3.58 -36.73 -6.35
CA ARG A 250 -3.66 -37.20 -4.96
C ARG A 250 -5.09 -37.42 -4.50
N ALA A 251 -6.02 -36.55 -4.88
CA ALA A 251 -7.44 -36.70 -4.56
C ALA A 251 -8.03 -37.95 -5.21
N LEU A 252 -7.77 -38.16 -6.52
CA LEU A 252 -8.18 -39.37 -7.23
C LEU A 252 -7.58 -40.63 -6.59
N LYS A 253 -6.30 -40.60 -6.19
CA LYS A 253 -5.68 -41.74 -5.51
C LYS A 253 -6.24 -42.01 -4.11
N LYS A 254 -6.71 -40.98 -3.39
CA LYS A 254 -7.40 -41.14 -2.10
C LYS A 254 -8.76 -41.79 -2.29
N LEU A 255 -9.54 -41.35 -3.27
CA LEU A 255 -10.83 -41.95 -3.61
C LEU A 255 -10.66 -43.42 -4.03
N GLN A 256 -9.68 -43.70 -4.89
CA GLN A 256 -9.39 -45.08 -5.31
C GLN A 256 -8.95 -45.97 -4.14
N ARG A 257 -8.26 -45.42 -3.12
CA ARG A 257 -7.94 -46.18 -1.91
C ARG A 257 -9.17 -46.45 -1.03
N GLN A 258 -10.11 -45.51 -0.98
CA GLN A 258 -11.36 -45.67 -0.23
C GLN A 258 -12.28 -46.71 -0.89
N GLU A 259 -12.37 -46.73 -2.22
CA GLU A 259 -13.14 -47.75 -2.95
C GLU A 259 -12.51 -49.15 -2.91
N VAL A 260 -11.19 -49.25 -2.74
CA VAL A 260 -10.48 -50.54 -2.54
C VAL A 260 -10.60 -51.06 -1.09
N THR A 261 -11.32 -50.35 -0.21
CA THR A 261 -11.79 -50.88 1.09
C THR A 261 -13.27 -51.28 1.00
N PRO A 262 -13.63 -52.46 0.44
CA PRO A 262 -14.87 -53.10 0.78
C PRO A 262 -14.73 -53.79 2.15
N ALA A 263 -15.83 -53.82 2.90
CA ALA A 263 -15.97 -54.41 4.22
C ALA A 263 -15.29 -55.80 4.36
N GLN A 264 -14.47 -55.97 5.41
CA GLN A 264 -14.24 -57.28 6.02
C GLN A 264 -14.90 -57.29 7.41
N PRO A 265 -15.75 -58.30 7.72
CA PRO A 265 -16.22 -58.52 9.09
C PRO A 265 -15.09 -59.11 9.96
N PRO A 266 -15.16 -58.97 11.29
CA PRO A 266 -14.14 -59.50 12.18
C PRO A 266 -14.32 -61.01 12.36
N GLY A 267 -13.35 -61.81 11.92
CA GLY A 267 -13.30 -63.23 12.29
C GLY A 267 -12.50 -64.10 11.32
N SER A 268 -11.28 -64.46 11.73
CA SER A 268 -10.83 -65.87 11.84
C SER A 268 -9.33 -65.92 12.15
N SER A 269 -9.04 -66.50 13.30
CA SER A 269 -7.73 -66.91 13.75
C SER A 269 -7.11 -67.92 12.77
N SER A 270 -5.91 -67.65 12.26
CA SER A 270 -5.06 -68.68 11.67
C SER A 270 -3.75 -68.73 12.45
N GLN A 271 -3.68 -69.70 13.35
CA GLN A 271 -2.47 -70.04 14.09
C GLN A 271 -1.38 -70.48 13.10
N ARG A 272 -0.25 -69.78 13.09
CA ARG A 272 0.97 -70.30 12.46
C ARG A 272 1.67 -71.23 13.45
N LYS A 273 1.61 -72.53 13.20
CA LYS A 273 2.51 -73.50 13.84
C LYS A 273 3.93 -73.21 13.38
N LEU A 274 4.83 -73.00 14.35
CA LEU A 274 6.27 -73.02 14.14
C LEU A 274 6.68 -74.49 13.98
N GLN A 275 7.18 -74.87 12.80
CA GLN A 275 7.95 -76.11 12.66
C GLN A 275 9.43 -75.76 12.84
N THR A 276 9.97 -76.22 13.96
CA THR A 276 11.40 -76.39 14.23
C THR A 276 11.90 -77.62 13.47
N CYS A 277 12.91 -77.47 12.62
CA CYS A 277 13.64 -78.57 12.01
C CYS A 277 14.75 -79.03 12.97
N LEU A 278 14.80 -80.34 13.24
CA LEU A 278 15.99 -81.07 13.69
C LEU A 278 16.73 -81.60 12.46
#